data_AF-A7NIW5-F1
#
_entry.id   AF-A7NIW5-F1
#
_cell.length_a   1.000
_cell.length_b   1.000
_cell.length_c   1.000
_cell.angle_alpha   90.00
_cell.angle_beta   90.00
_cell.angle_gamma   90.00
#
_symmetry.space_group_name_H-M   'P 1'
#
loop_
_entity.id
_entity.type
_entity.pdbx_description
1 polymer ?
#
loop_
_entity_poly.entity_id
_entity_poly.type
_entity_poly.pdbx_seq_one_letter_code
_entity_poly.pdbx_strand_id
1 'polypeptide(L)'
;MNPFRVFWQSARDTFEDLLPLTLISTVWLLVVLPLPLLAGGFAVGGAPLGAAAFLLLTTLPMGIVSTGLTVLAQRIHEGRTISWSDFVAGARQYYRFGWQLYGAWLAGLLILVVNLVFYAQMEAPASAYLMLLFAYLLVAWISLLIYLGPLALLQERPSVRLAFRNAFVLAFGRPLFTIVTQGLMSIIVFLSLWPPLLLLLLITPALLAVWGFRATVTLIADAEARRAAQQEHQRAVATTPSNPPATEKGRGGQIRPRE
;
A
#
# COMPACT_ATOMS: atom_id res chain seq x y z
N MET A 1 1.21 -5.56 14.73
CA MET A 1 0.02 -5.41 13.86
C MET A 1 -0.11 -6.64 12.99
N ASN A 2 -1.27 -7.32 13.01
CA ASN A 2 -1.43 -8.59 12.31
C ASN A 2 -2.02 -8.36 10.90
N PRO A 3 -1.27 -8.63 9.81
CA PRO A 3 -1.77 -8.44 8.44
C PRO A 3 -3.01 -9.29 8.13
N PHE A 4 -3.16 -10.46 8.74
CA PHE A 4 -4.35 -11.31 8.58
C PHE A 4 -5.60 -10.70 9.19
N ARG A 5 -5.46 -9.94 10.29
CA ARG A 5 -6.60 -9.21 10.88
C ARG A 5 -7.08 -8.11 9.95
N VAL A 6 -6.14 -7.36 9.35
CA VAL A 6 -6.47 -6.30 8.39
C VAL A 6 -7.14 -6.90 7.16
N PHE A 7 -6.59 -8.00 6.63
CA PHE A 7 -7.22 -8.77 5.54
C PHE A 7 -8.65 -9.18 5.87
N TRP A 8 -8.86 -9.82 7.03
CA TRP A 8 -10.18 -10.33 7.42
C TRP A 8 -11.21 -9.21 7.55
N GLN A 9 -10.82 -8.07 8.12
CA GLN A 9 -11.68 -6.89 8.20
C GLN A 9 -12.03 -6.38 6.80
N SER A 10 -11.05 -6.20 5.93
CA SER A 10 -11.28 -5.76 4.55
C SER A 10 -12.16 -6.72 3.74
N ALA A 11 -11.98 -8.03 3.91
CA ALA A 11 -12.82 -9.04 3.28
C ALA A 11 -14.26 -8.95 3.77
N ARG A 12 -14.45 -8.76 5.08
CA ARG A 12 -15.78 -8.58 5.67
C ARG A 12 -16.48 -7.34 5.12
N ASP A 13 -15.84 -6.17 5.09
CA ASP A 13 -16.52 -4.97 4.59
C ASP A 13 -16.81 -5.07 3.09
N THR A 14 -15.88 -5.68 2.34
CA THR A 14 -16.11 -5.93 0.91
C THR A 14 -17.32 -6.86 0.70
N PHE A 15 -17.53 -7.81 1.62
CA PHE A 15 -18.68 -8.70 1.59
C PHE A 15 -19.99 -8.00 1.99
N GLU A 16 -19.96 -7.07 2.94
CA GLU A 16 -21.14 -6.27 3.34
C GLU A 16 -21.66 -5.42 2.16
N ASP A 17 -20.78 -4.95 1.29
CA ASP A 17 -21.10 -4.18 0.07
C ASP A 17 -20.85 -4.96 -1.25
N LEU A 18 -20.99 -6.30 -1.22
CA LEU A 18 -20.55 -7.17 -2.32
C LEU A 18 -21.14 -6.80 -3.68
N LEU A 19 -22.47 -6.62 -3.74
CA LEU A 19 -23.19 -6.35 -4.99
C LEU A 19 -22.76 -5.03 -5.65
N PRO A 20 -22.83 -3.86 -4.97
CA PRO A 20 -22.38 -2.60 -5.57
C PRO A 20 -20.88 -2.64 -5.93
N LEU A 21 -20.02 -3.25 -5.10
CA LEU A 21 -18.59 -3.33 -5.38
C LEU A 21 -18.26 -4.23 -6.57
N THR A 22 -19.02 -5.30 -6.78
CA THR A 22 -18.87 -6.19 -7.95
C THR A 22 -19.23 -5.45 -9.24
N LEU A 23 -20.34 -4.69 -9.24
CA LEU A 23 -20.74 -3.89 -10.40
C LEU A 23 -19.70 -2.80 -10.72
N ILE A 24 -19.21 -2.10 -9.71
CA ILE A 24 -18.19 -1.06 -9.87
C ILE A 24 -16.87 -1.64 -10.37
N SER A 25 -16.43 -2.75 -9.79
CA SER A 25 -15.23 -3.47 -10.23
C SER A 25 -15.37 -4.03 -11.64
N THR A 26 -16.58 -4.41 -12.07
CA THR A 26 -16.84 -4.79 -13.45
C THR A 26 -16.58 -3.63 -14.41
N VAL A 27 -16.99 -2.41 -14.07
CA VAL A 27 -16.65 -1.23 -14.89
C VAL A 27 -15.16 -0.94 -14.85
N TRP A 28 -14.52 -1.08 -13.68
CA TRP A 28 -13.07 -0.99 -13.60
C TRP A 28 -12.39 -1.97 -14.57
N LEU A 29 -12.85 -3.22 -14.62
CA LEU A 29 -12.34 -4.23 -15.54
C LEU A 29 -12.62 -3.87 -17.00
N LEU A 30 -13.81 -3.36 -17.34
CA LEU A 30 -14.12 -2.92 -18.71
C LEU A 30 -13.19 -1.81 -19.21
N VAL A 31 -12.69 -0.95 -18.31
CA VAL A 31 -11.73 0.10 -18.66
C VAL A 31 -10.29 -0.44 -18.73
N VAL A 32 -9.93 -1.39 -17.89
CA VAL A 32 -8.54 -1.87 -17.75
C VAL A 32 -8.23 -3.06 -18.66
N LEU A 33 -9.15 -4.01 -18.84
CA LEU A 33 -8.95 -5.27 -19.59
C LEU A 33 -8.70 -5.14 -21.10
N PRO A 34 -9.17 -4.11 -21.83
CA PRO A 34 -8.91 -4.03 -23.27
C PRO A 34 -7.42 -4.09 -23.63
N LEU A 35 -6.55 -3.43 -22.85
CA LEU A 35 -5.11 -3.40 -23.13
C LEU A 35 -4.41 -4.75 -22.85
N PRO A 36 -4.64 -5.46 -21.72
CA PRO A 36 -4.16 -6.83 -21.54
C PRO A 36 -4.67 -7.82 -22.59
N LEU A 37 -5.92 -7.69 -23.04
CA LEU A 37 -6.47 -8.56 -24.09
C LEU A 37 -5.74 -8.33 -25.42
N LEU A 38 -5.49 -7.07 -25.80
CA LEU A 38 -4.66 -6.74 -26.95
C LEU A 38 -3.24 -7.30 -26.79
N ALA A 39 -2.64 -7.16 -25.60
CA ALA A 39 -1.33 -7.73 -25.32
C ALA A 39 -1.29 -9.25 -25.54
N GLY A 40 -2.32 -9.98 -25.11
CA GLY A 40 -2.46 -11.42 -25.37
C GLY A 40 -2.49 -11.75 -26.86
N GLY A 41 -3.24 -10.97 -27.65
CA GLY A 41 -3.27 -11.11 -29.11
C GLY A 41 -1.90 -10.91 -29.77
N PHE A 42 -1.16 -9.87 -29.37
CA PHE A 42 0.21 -9.62 -29.83
C PHE A 42 1.18 -10.73 -29.43
N ALA A 43 1.03 -11.28 -28.22
CA ALA A 43 1.86 -12.38 -27.75
C ALA A 43 1.63 -13.66 -28.59
N VAL A 44 0.38 -14.01 -28.85
CA VAL A 44 0.02 -15.15 -29.73
C VAL A 44 0.48 -14.92 -31.17
N GLY A 45 0.43 -13.67 -31.65
CA GLY A 45 0.92 -13.27 -32.98
C GLY A 45 2.44 -13.19 -33.12
N GLY A 46 3.22 -13.58 -32.10
CA GLY A 46 4.69 -13.59 -32.18
C GLY A 46 5.35 -12.20 -32.05
N ALA A 47 4.63 -11.21 -31.50
CA ALA A 47 5.11 -9.85 -31.30
C ALA A 47 5.28 -9.53 -29.79
N PRO A 48 6.28 -10.13 -29.10
CA PRO A 48 6.43 -10.02 -27.64
C PRO A 48 6.70 -8.61 -27.14
N LEU A 49 7.39 -7.77 -27.93
CA LEU A 49 7.62 -6.36 -27.60
C LEU A 49 6.31 -5.55 -27.63
N GLY A 50 5.44 -5.82 -28.60
CA GLY A 50 4.11 -5.23 -28.65
C GLY A 50 3.26 -5.65 -27.45
N ALA A 51 3.27 -6.93 -27.11
CA ALA A 51 2.58 -7.45 -25.93
C ALA A 51 3.04 -6.77 -24.63
N ALA A 52 4.36 -6.66 -24.44
CA ALA A 52 4.93 -5.98 -23.28
C ALA A 52 4.53 -4.50 -23.21
N ALA A 53 4.53 -3.78 -24.35
CA ALA A 53 4.11 -2.39 -24.40
C ALA A 53 2.64 -2.20 -23.97
N PHE A 54 1.73 -3.04 -24.46
CA PHE A 54 0.31 -2.97 -24.07
C PHE A 54 0.08 -3.31 -22.59
N LEU A 55 0.80 -4.29 -22.04
CA LEU A 55 0.76 -4.59 -20.60
C LEU A 55 1.24 -3.41 -19.76
N LEU A 56 2.34 -2.78 -20.17
CA LEU A 56 2.87 -1.60 -19.47
C LEU A 56 1.88 -0.43 -19.54
N LEU A 57 1.30 -0.16 -20.70
CA LEU A 57 0.31 0.91 -20.90
C LEU A 57 -0.98 0.71 -20.08
N THR A 58 -1.28 -0.52 -19.66
CA THR A 58 -2.44 -0.84 -18.81
C THR A 58 -2.44 -0.08 -17.49
N THR A 59 -1.27 0.32 -16.99
CA THR A 59 -1.13 1.11 -15.76
C THR A 59 -1.77 2.50 -15.84
N LEU A 60 -1.87 3.11 -17.03
CA LEU A 60 -2.42 4.45 -17.20
C LEU A 60 -3.94 4.52 -16.97
N PRO A 61 -4.78 3.72 -17.65
CA PRO A 61 -6.22 3.70 -17.36
C PRO A 61 -6.50 3.22 -15.93
N MET A 62 -5.68 2.28 -15.42
CA MET A 62 -5.74 1.83 -14.03
C MET A 62 -5.65 3.01 -13.06
N GLY A 63 -4.79 3.99 -13.31
CA GLY A 63 -4.64 5.14 -12.43
C GLY A 63 -5.88 6.01 -12.29
N ILE A 64 -6.66 6.20 -13.35
CA ILE A 64 -7.88 6.98 -13.30
C ILE A 64 -8.94 6.23 -12.50
N VAL A 65 -9.22 4.99 -12.87
CA VAL A 65 -10.36 4.26 -12.31
C VAL A 65 -10.11 3.79 -10.87
N SER A 66 -8.86 3.52 -10.52
CA SER A 66 -8.48 3.16 -9.14
C SER A 66 -8.63 4.31 -8.15
N THR A 67 -8.61 5.58 -8.57
CA THR A 67 -8.93 6.69 -7.67
C THR A 67 -10.38 6.65 -7.22
N GLY A 68 -11.31 6.30 -8.12
CA GLY A 68 -12.72 6.07 -7.76
C GLY A 68 -12.89 4.95 -6.75
N LEU A 69 -12.22 3.80 -6.96
CA LEU A 69 -12.24 2.69 -6.00
C LEU A 69 -11.65 3.09 -4.63
N THR A 70 -10.61 3.92 -4.62
CA THR A 70 -10.00 4.38 -3.37
C THR A 70 -10.95 5.30 -2.59
N VAL A 71 -11.74 6.14 -3.27
CA VAL A 71 -12.78 6.97 -2.62
C VAL A 71 -13.87 6.11 -2.00
N LEU A 72 -14.26 5.02 -2.65
CA LEU A 72 -15.21 4.07 -2.06
C LEU A 72 -14.59 3.35 -0.85
N ALA A 73 -13.34 2.91 -0.96
CA ALA A 73 -12.61 2.28 0.15
C ALA A 73 -12.55 3.20 1.38
N GLN A 74 -12.36 4.50 1.17
CA GLN A 74 -12.46 5.49 2.24
C GLN A 74 -13.85 5.54 2.86
N ARG A 75 -14.91 5.62 2.04
CA ARG A 75 -16.30 5.65 2.54
C ARG A 75 -16.66 4.41 3.36
N ILE A 76 -16.29 3.23 2.87
CA ILE A 76 -16.49 1.96 3.57
C ILE A 76 -15.74 1.97 4.90
N HIS A 77 -14.50 2.44 4.90
CA HIS A 77 -13.71 2.55 6.13
C HIS A 77 -14.37 3.45 7.18
N GLU A 78 -15.02 4.53 6.73
CA GLU A 78 -15.76 5.49 7.57
C GLU A 78 -17.19 5.02 7.90
N GLY A 79 -17.61 3.82 7.46
CA GLY A 79 -18.95 3.28 7.70
C GLY A 79 -20.06 3.99 6.93
N ARG A 80 -19.70 4.67 5.83
CA ARG A 80 -20.65 5.37 4.94
C ARG A 80 -21.12 4.44 3.84
N THR A 81 -22.38 4.58 3.44
CA THR A 81 -22.92 3.85 2.29
C THR A 81 -22.19 4.23 1.01
N ILE A 82 -22.14 3.30 0.05
CA ILE A 82 -21.53 3.53 -1.25
C ILE A 82 -22.57 3.56 -2.36
N SER A 83 -22.29 4.33 -3.41
CA SER A 83 -23.11 4.35 -4.61
C SER A 83 -22.24 4.42 -5.87
N TRP A 84 -22.84 4.08 -7.00
CA TRP A 84 -22.24 4.28 -8.32
C TRP A 84 -21.81 5.74 -8.56
N SER A 85 -22.59 6.69 -8.07
CA SER A 85 -22.29 8.11 -8.24
C SER A 85 -21.00 8.53 -7.52
N ASP A 86 -20.72 7.96 -6.35
CA ASP A 86 -19.52 8.23 -5.57
C ASP A 86 -18.26 7.75 -6.30
N PHE A 87 -18.34 6.60 -6.97
CA PHE A 87 -17.25 6.07 -7.78
C PHE A 87 -16.89 7.01 -8.94
N VAL A 88 -17.89 7.42 -9.72
CA VAL A 88 -17.68 8.30 -10.88
C VAL A 88 -17.23 9.70 -10.43
N ALA A 89 -17.80 10.21 -9.34
CA ALA A 89 -17.39 11.48 -8.76
C ALA A 89 -15.93 11.42 -8.29
N GLY A 90 -15.54 10.36 -7.57
CA GLY A 90 -14.16 10.14 -7.14
C GLY A 90 -13.18 10.05 -8.31
N ALA A 91 -13.51 9.24 -9.33
CA ALA A 91 -12.68 9.12 -10.53
C ALA A 91 -12.54 10.47 -11.26
N ARG A 92 -13.63 11.25 -11.39
CA ARG A 92 -13.61 12.56 -12.05
C ARG A 92 -12.90 13.64 -11.22
N GLN A 93 -12.98 13.58 -9.89
CA GLN A 93 -12.31 14.52 -9.03
C GLN A 93 -10.79 14.32 -9.07
N TYR A 94 -10.34 13.06 -9.10
CA TYR A 94 -8.93 12.72 -8.95
C TYR A 94 -8.25 12.19 -10.23
N TYR A 95 -8.90 12.17 -11.41
CA TYR A 95 -8.31 11.59 -12.63
C TYR A 95 -6.93 12.16 -12.99
N ARG A 96 -6.73 13.49 -12.88
CA ARG A 96 -5.44 14.12 -13.20
C ARG A 96 -4.36 13.63 -12.25
N PHE A 97 -4.68 13.59 -10.97
CA PHE A 97 -3.76 13.13 -9.95
C PHE A 97 -3.47 11.63 -10.12
N GLY A 98 -4.49 10.80 -10.34
CA GLY A 98 -4.36 9.37 -10.61
C GLY A 98 -3.47 9.10 -11.83
N TRP A 99 -3.65 9.86 -12.91
CA TRP A 99 -2.82 9.74 -14.11
C TRP A 99 -1.36 10.13 -13.87
N GLN A 100 -1.10 11.21 -13.13
CA GLN A 100 0.26 11.60 -12.75
C GLN A 100 0.91 10.57 -11.80
N LEU A 101 0.14 10.05 -10.84
CA LEU A 101 0.62 9.10 -9.84
C LEU A 101 1.00 7.76 -10.48
N TYR A 102 0.11 7.20 -11.29
CA TYR A 102 0.37 5.94 -11.98
C TYR A 102 1.33 6.10 -13.16
N GLY A 103 1.37 7.26 -13.81
CA GLY A 103 2.41 7.59 -14.80
C GLY A 103 3.81 7.63 -14.17
N ALA A 104 3.95 8.25 -13.00
CA ALA A 104 5.19 8.22 -12.23
C ALA A 104 5.55 6.80 -11.75
N TRP A 105 4.54 6.02 -11.33
CA TRP A 105 4.74 4.62 -10.95
C TRP A 105 5.22 3.77 -12.14
N LEU A 106 4.62 3.96 -13.32
CA LEU A 106 5.01 3.31 -14.57
C LEU A 106 6.44 3.68 -14.97
N ALA A 107 6.84 4.95 -14.84
CA ALA A 107 8.20 5.37 -15.15
C ALA A 107 9.24 4.61 -14.29
N GLY A 108 8.99 4.47 -12.98
CA GLY A 108 9.86 3.65 -12.13
C GLY A 108 9.80 2.16 -12.47
N LEU A 109 8.62 1.64 -12.81
CA LEU A 109 8.48 0.25 -13.28
C LEU A 109 9.35 -0.01 -14.53
N LEU A 110 9.30 0.90 -15.52
CA LEU A 110 10.09 0.81 -16.73
C LEU A 110 11.59 0.77 -16.43
N ILE A 111 12.07 1.67 -15.56
CA ILE A 111 13.49 1.69 -15.15
C ILE A 111 13.88 0.34 -14.55
N LEU A 112 13.07 -0.22 -13.65
CA LEU A 112 13.38 -1.49 -12.98
C LEU A 112 13.34 -2.67 -13.96
N VAL A 113 12.34 -2.75 -14.83
CA VAL A 113 12.20 -3.83 -15.82
C VAL A 113 13.34 -3.78 -16.84
N VAL A 114 13.69 -2.60 -17.36
CA VAL A 114 14.80 -2.44 -18.31
C VAL A 114 16.12 -2.89 -17.69
N ASN A 115 16.40 -2.48 -16.44
CA ASN A 115 17.60 -2.93 -15.75
C ASN A 115 17.59 -4.45 -15.52
N LEU A 116 16.46 -5.02 -15.12
CA LEU A 116 16.34 -6.46 -14.89
C LEU A 116 16.63 -7.26 -16.18
N VAL A 117 16.04 -6.85 -17.31
CA VAL A 117 16.29 -7.46 -18.62
C VAL A 117 17.74 -7.28 -19.05
N PHE A 118 18.31 -6.09 -18.87
CA PHE A 118 19.70 -5.81 -19.19
C PHE A 118 20.66 -6.74 -18.43
N TYR A 119 20.54 -6.82 -17.10
CA TYR A 119 21.42 -7.68 -16.30
C TYR A 119 21.18 -9.17 -16.54
N ALA A 120 19.96 -9.59 -16.89
CA ALA A 120 19.67 -10.98 -17.24
C ALA A 120 20.38 -11.44 -18.54
N GLN A 121 20.75 -10.50 -19.43
CA GLN A 121 21.45 -10.80 -20.69
C GLN A 121 22.98 -10.72 -20.57
N MET A 122 23.51 -10.25 -19.44
CA MET A 122 24.96 -10.11 -19.24
C MET A 122 25.57 -11.40 -18.71
N GLU A 123 26.62 -11.89 -19.37
CA GLU A 123 27.37 -13.10 -18.97
C GLU A 123 28.33 -12.88 -17.78
N ALA A 124 28.52 -11.63 -17.33
CA ALA A 124 29.42 -11.32 -16.24
C ALA A 124 28.88 -11.83 -14.88
N PRO A 125 29.68 -12.48 -14.02
CA PRO A 125 29.20 -12.99 -12.72
C PRO A 125 28.56 -11.92 -11.80
N ALA A 126 29.01 -10.67 -11.91
CA ALA A 126 28.42 -9.54 -11.18
C ALA A 126 26.96 -9.24 -11.57
N SER A 127 26.54 -9.62 -12.79
CA SER A 127 25.20 -9.38 -13.30
C SER A 127 24.12 -10.09 -12.49
N ALA A 128 24.41 -11.30 -11.99
CA ALA A 128 23.47 -12.07 -11.18
C ALA A 128 23.09 -11.35 -9.88
N TYR A 129 24.07 -10.73 -9.20
CA TYR A 129 23.82 -9.95 -7.99
C TYR A 129 23.02 -8.68 -8.27
N LEU A 130 23.29 -8.00 -9.39
CA LEU A 130 22.53 -6.82 -9.81
C LEU A 130 21.11 -7.20 -10.22
N MET A 131 20.92 -8.31 -10.94
CA MET A 131 19.61 -8.85 -11.29
C MET A 131 18.79 -9.13 -10.02
N LEU A 132 19.39 -9.79 -9.02
CA LEU A 132 18.72 -10.05 -7.73
C LEU A 132 18.35 -8.75 -7.00
N LEU A 133 19.23 -7.75 -6.99
CA LEU A 133 18.97 -6.43 -6.43
C LEU A 133 17.77 -5.75 -7.14
N PHE A 134 17.75 -5.72 -8.47
CA PHE A 134 16.66 -5.11 -9.23
C PHE A 134 15.35 -5.89 -9.09
N ALA A 135 15.40 -7.22 -8.97
CA ALA A 135 14.23 -8.04 -8.67
C ALA A 135 13.65 -7.70 -7.28
N TYR A 136 14.52 -7.53 -6.26
CA TYR A 136 14.09 -7.09 -4.93
C TYR A 136 13.48 -5.68 -4.96
N LEU A 137 14.13 -4.74 -5.66
CA LEU A 137 13.60 -3.39 -5.84
C LEU A 137 12.27 -3.38 -6.59
N LEU A 138 12.07 -4.28 -7.56
CA LEU A 138 10.80 -4.45 -8.26
C LEU A 138 9.68 -4.89 -7.31
N VAL A 139 9.92 -5.89 -6.47
CA VAL A 139 8.94 -6.32 -5.45
C VAL A 139 8.62 -5.17 -4.50
N ALA A 140 9.63 -4.43 -4.03
CA ALA A 140 9.42 -3.25 -3.19
C ALA A 140 8.64 -2.15 -3.92
N TRP A 141 8.92 -1.91 -5.20
CA TRP A 141 8.23 -0.91 -6.02
C TRP A 141 6.76 -1.23 -6.25
N ILE A 142 6.43 -2.51 -6.48
CA ILE A 142 5.05 -2.98 -6.59
C ILE A 142 4.31 -2.79 -5.27
N SER A 143 4.98 -3.06 -4.14
CA SER A 143 4.35 -2.90 -2.82
C SER A 143 3.91 -1.46 -2.52
N LEU A 144 4.47 -0.45 -3.19
CA LEU A 144 4.03 0.94 -3.04
C LEU A 144 2.57 1.12 -3.46
N LEU A 145 2.06 0.33 -4.42
CA LEU A 145 0.67 0.41 -4.88
C LEU A 145 -0.34 0.18 -3.75
N ILE A 146 0.04 -0.56 -2.69
CA ILE A 146 -0.79 -0.76 -1.50
C ILE A 146 -1.14 0.58 -0.84
N TYR A 147 -0.19 1.52 -0.82
CA TYR A 147 -0.28 2.76 -0.05
C TYR A 147 -0.54 4.00 -0.92
N LEU A 148 -0.18 3.96 -2.20
CA LEU A 148 -0.24 5.13 -3.08
C LEU A 148 -1.66 5.69 -3.25
N GLY A 149 -2.65 4.85 -3.48
CA GLY A 149 -4.05 5.27 -3.61
C GLY A 149 -4.56 5.96 -2.33
N PRO A 150 -4.53 5.30 -1.17
CA PRO A 150 -4.99 5.89 0.08
C PRO A 150 -4.24 7.17 0.47
N LEU A 151 -2.91 7.20 0.32
CA LEU A 151 -2.11 8.39 0.61
C LEU A 151 -2.40 9.56 -0.36
N ALA A 152 -2.88 9.28 -1.57
CA ALA A 152 -3.35 10.33 -2.48
C ALA A 152 -4.54 11.10 -1.91
N LEU A 153 -5.46 10.39 -1.24
CA LEU A 153 -6.70 10.96 -0.70
C LEU A 153 -6.51 11.56 0.69
N LEU A 154 -5.63 10.99 1.51
CA LEU A 154 -5.38 11.46 2.87
C LEU A 154 -4.53 12.74 2.95
N GLN A 155 -4.02 13.23 1.82
CA GLN A 155 -3.24 14.47 1.77
C GLN A 155 -4.14 15.71 1.68
N GLU A 156 -3.90 16.70 2.54
CA GLU A 156 -4.56 18.01 2.44
C GLU A 156 -4.25 18.72 1.11
N ARG A 157 -3.00 18.57 0.63
CA ARG A 157 -2.54 19.10 -0.66
C ARG A 157 -2.01 17.96 -1.52
N PRO A 158 -2.65 17.65 -2.66
CA PRO A 158 -2.26 16.53 -3.48
C PRO A 158 -0.85 16.75 -4.05
N SER A 159 0.09 15.88 -3.69
CA SER A 159 1.45 15.92 -4.19
C SER A 159 1.96 14.51 -4.48
N VAL A 160 2.24 14.23 -5.77
CA VAL A 160 2.79 12.94 -6.21
C VAL A 160 4.08 12.62 -5.47
N ARG A 161 5.00 13.59 -5.38
CA ARG A 161 6.27 13.41 -4.66
C ARG A 161 6.06 13.04 -3.19
N LEU A 162 5.11 13.70 -2.51
CA LEU A 162 4.81 13.41 -1.12
C LEU A 162 4.16 12.03 -0.96
N ALA A 163 3.27 11.64 -1.88
CA ALA A 163 2.63 10.33 -1.88
C ALA A 163 3.67 9.21 -2.01
N PHE A 164 4.60 9.32 -2.95
CA PHE A 164 5.70 8.36 -3.09
C PHE A 164 6.59 8.34 -1.86
N ARG A 165 7.06 9.51 -1.38
CA ARG A 165 7.91 9.59 -0.18
C ARG A 165 7.24 8.90 1.02
N ASN A 166 5.95 9.17 1.25
CA ASN A 166 5.22 8.58 2.37
C ASN A 166 4.97 7.08 2.16
N ALA A 167 4.66 6.65 0.93
CA ALA A 167 4.50 5.23 0.61
C ALA A 167 5.80 4.45 0.86
N PHE A 168 6.95 5.03 0.48
CA PHE A 168 8.27 4.49 0.80
C PHE A 168 8.48 4.36 2.31
N VAL A 169 8.20 5.42 3.07
CA VAL A 169 8.34 5.39 4.53
C VAL A 169 7.44 4.33 5.17
N LEU A 170 6.20 4.14 4.69
CA LEU A 170 5.30 3.12 5.20
C LEU A 170 5.78 1.69 4.82
N ALA A 171 6.13 1.47 3.56
CA ALA A 171 6.59 0.17 3.06
C ALA A 171 7.87 -0.30 3.78
N PHE A 172 8.86 0.59 3.91
CA PHE A 172 10.14 0.27 4.56
C PHE A 172 10.14 0.43 6.08
N GLY A 173 9.18 1.17 6.65
CA GLY A 173 9.03 1.28 8.10
C GLY A 173 8.47 -0.01 8.74
N ARG A 174 7.76 -0.82 7.95
CA ARG A 174 7.12 -2.07 8.38
C ARG A 174 7.26 -3.18 7.32
N PRO A 175 8.48 -3.57 6.93
CA PRO A 175 8.73 -4.41 5.76
C PRO A 175 8.05 -5.78 5.86
N LEU A 176 8.03 -6.42 7.04
CA LEU A 176 7.37 -7.71 7.22
C LEU A 176 5.85 -7.61 7.00
N PHE A 177 5.20 -6.55 7.50
CA PHE A 177 3.77 -6.34 7.28
C PHE A 177 3.49 -6.12 5.79
N THR A 178 4.27 -5.25 5.14
CA THR A 178 4.14 -4.95 3.72
C THR A 178 4.35 -6.18 2.84
N ILE A 179 5.39 -6.99 3.10
CA ILE A 179 5.68 -8.21 2.34
C ILE A 179 4.56 -9.24 2.51
N VAL A 180 4.07 -9.44 3.73
CA VAL A 180 2.98 -10.39 3.97
C VAL A 180 1.68 -9.91 3.29
N THR A 181 1.34 -8.62 3.42
CA THR A 181 0.17 -8.03 2.73
C THR A 181 0.30 -8.14 1.22
N GLN A 182 1.47 -7.79 0.66
CA GLN A 182 1.75 -7.91 -0.78
C GLN A 182 1.64 -9.36 -1.26
N GLY A 183 2.19 -10.31 -0.51
CA GLY A 183 2.14 -11.73 -0.83
C GLY A 183 0.70 -12.24 -0.86
N LEU A 184 -0.10 -11.91 0.16
CA LEU A 184 -1.51 -12.31 0.20
C LEU A 184 -2.34 -11.65 -0.91
N MET A 185 -2.15 -10.35 -1.19
CA MET A 185 -2.81 -9.67 -2.31
C MET A 185 -2.43 -10.31 -3.65
N SER A 186 -1.16 -10.68 -3.82
CA SER A 186 -0.65 -11.34 -5.03
C SER A 186 -1.25 -12.74 -5.20
N ILE A 187 -1.44 -13.49 -4.11
CA ILE A 187 -2.14 -14.79 -4.13
C ILE A 187 -3.59 -14.60 -4.59
N ILE A 188 -4.31 -13.60 -4.08
CA ILE A 188 -5.70 -13.34 -4.50
C ILE A 188 -5.76 -12.98 -5.98
N VAL A 189 -4.88 -12.09 -6.46
CA VAL A 189 -4.79 -11.73 -7.88
C VAL A 189 -4.51 -12.98 -8.72
N PHE A 190 -3.52 -13.80 -8.33
CA PHE A 190 -3.20 -15.02 -9.04
C PHE A 190 -4.37 -16.01 -9.09
N LEU A 191 -5.03 -16.26 -7.94
CA LEU A 191 -6.22 -17.11 -7.87
C LEU A 191 -7.36 -16.57 -8.73
N SER A 192 -7.55 -15.24 -8.79
CA SER A 192 -8.61 -14.63 -9.60
C SER A 192 -8.41 -14.79 -11.11
N LEU A 193 -7.18 -15.06 -11.55
CA LEU A 193 -6.86 -15.34 -12.96
C LEU A 193 -6.98 -16.83 -13.31
N TRP A 194 -7.13 -17.70 -12.32
CA TRP A 194 -7.30 -19.14 -12.52
C TRP A 194 -8.70 -19.44 -13.10
N PRO A 195 -8.86 -20.21 -14.21
CA PRO A 195 -10.14 -20.29 -14.92
C PRO A 195 -11.36 -20.72 -14.07
N PRO A 196 -11.27 -21.77 -13.22
CA PRO A 196 -12.30 -22.09 -12.22
C PRO A 196 -12.74 -20.96 -11.27
N LEU A 197 -11.87 -19.97 -11.03
CA LEU A 197 -12.08 -18.88 -10.07
C LEU A 197 -12.22 -17.52 -10.77
N LEU A 198 -12.43 -17.49 -12.09
CA LEU A 198 -12.45 -16.25 -12.86
C LEU A 198 -13.54 -15.27 -12.39
N LEU A 199 -14.63 -15.76 -11.78
CA LEU A 199 -15.64 -14.90 -11.16
C LEU A 199 -15.09 -14.06 -10.00
N LEU A 200 -14.03 -14.52 -9.31
CA LEU A 200 -13.35 -13.76 -8.27
C LEU A 200 -12.70 -12.49 -8.81
N LEU A 201 -12.34 -12.47 -10.11
CA LEU A 201 -11.78 -11.29 -10.76
C LEU A 201 -12.73 -10.10 -10.66
N LEU A 202 -14.05 -10.32 -10.69
CA LEU A 202 -15.06 -9.27 -10.66
C LEU A 202 -15.10 -8.51 -9.33
N ILE A 203 -14.59 -9.05 -8.23
CA ILE A 203 -14.55 -8.35 -6.93
C ILE A 203 -13.13 -7.97 -6.50
N THR A 204 -12.11 -8.57 -7.11
CA THR A 204 -10.70 -8.40 -6.73
C THR A 204 -10.26 -6.93 -6.71
N PRO A 205 -10.55 -6.06 -7.70
CA PRO A 205 -10.14 -4.65 -7.66
C PRO A 205 -10.67 -3.89 -6.44
N ALA A 206 -11.97 -4.06 -6.11
CA ALA A 206 -12.56 -3.44 -4.93
C ALA A 206 -11.94 -3.98 -3.63
N LEU A 207 -11.77 -5.30 -3.51
CA LEU A 207 -11.14 -5.90 -2.33
C LEU A 207 -9.73 -5.35 -2.10
N LEU A 208 -8.92 -5.24 -3.16
CA LEU A 208 -7.56 -4.69 -3.06
C LEU A 208 -7.58 -3.21 -2.66
N ALA A 209 -8.53 -2.42 -3.16
CA ALA A 209 -8.67 -1.02 -2.80
C ALA A 209 -9.06 -0.83 -1.32
N VAL A 210 -10.08 -1.57 -0.85
CA VAL A 210 -10.51 -1.57 0.56
C VAL A 210 -9.37 -2.02 1.47
N TRP A 211 -8.64 -3.07 1.06
CA TRP A 211 -7.52 -3.59 1.82
C TRP A 211 -6.33 -2.64 1.85
N GLY A 212 -5.94 -2.06 0.73
CA GLY A 212 -4.88 -1.05 0.68
C GLY A 212 -5.21 0.15 1.57
N PHE A 213 -6.46 0.62 1.54
CA PHE A 213 -6.91 1.73 2.39
C PHE A 213 -6.81 1.40 3.88
N ARG A 214 -7.36 0.26 4.30
CA ARG A 214 -7.24 -0.18 5.71
C ARG A 214 -5.79 -0.39 6.12
N ALA A 215 -4.98 -1.04 5.29
CA ALA A 215 -3.57 -1.25 5.58
C ALA A 215 -2.84 0.07 5.80
N THR A 216 -3.13 1.09 4.98
CA THR A 216 -2.54 2.43 5.11
C THR A 216 -2.95 3.11 6.41
N VAL A 217 -4.26 3.21 6.69
CA VAL A 217 -4.75 3.88 7.91
C VAL A 217 -4.25 3.18 9.17
N THR A 218 -4.21 1.84 9.17
CA THR A 218 -3.72 1.09 10.34
C THR A 218 -2.24 1.37 10.61
N LEU A 219 -1.42 1.51 9.55
CA LEU A 219 0.01 1.85 9.70
C LEU A 219 0.21 3.30 10.17
N ILE A 220 -0.61 4.23 9.70
CA ILE A 220 -0.59 5.62 10.16
C ILE A 220 -0.93 5.68 11.64
N ALA A 221 -2.00 5.01 12.07
CA ALA A 221 -2.42 4.96 13.48
C ALA A 221 -1.33 4.33 14.38
N ASP A 222 -0.67 3.26 13.94
CA ASP A 222 0.47 2.66 14.65
C ASP A 222 1.66 3.62 14.75
N ALA A 223 1.94 4.41 13.71
CA ALA A 223 3.00 5.41 13.72
C ALA A 223 2.68 6.58 14.67
N GLU A 224 1.43 7.04 14.71
CA GLU A 224 0.98 8.10 15.62
C GLU A 224 1.03 7.64 17.08
N ALA A 225 0.56 6.44 17.39
CA ALA A 225 0.62 5.87 18.74
C ALA A 225 2.05 5.80 19.29
N ARG A 226 3.03 5.46 18.43
CA ARG A 226 4.45 5.44 18.82
C ARG A 226 5.01 6.83 19.11
N ARG A 227 4.62 7.82 18.31
CA ARG A 227 5.03 9.21 18.54
C ARG A 227 4.48 9.73 19.87
N ALA A 228 3.21 9.44 20.18
CA ALA A 228 2.61 9.79 21.45
C ALA A 228 3.34 9.14 22.64
N ALA A 229 3.61 7.84 22.58
CA ALA A 229 4.35 7.13 23.62
C ALA A 229 5.79 7.67 23.81
N GLN A 230 6.47 8.04 22.73
CA GLN A 230 7.80 8.67 22.79
C GLN A 230 7.75 10.05 23.45
N GLN A 231 6.73 10.86 23.15
CA GLN A 231 6.54 12.17 23.77
C GLN A 231 6.23 12.05 25.27
N GLU A 232 5.41 11.08 25.67
CA GLU A 232 5.12 10.79 27.07
C GLU A 232 6.38 10.36 27.83
N HIS A 233 7.19 9.47 27.24
CA HIS A 233 8.46 9.06 27.85
C HIS A 233 9.43 10.23 27.99
N GLN A 234 9.56 11.09 26.98
CA GLN A 234 10.40 12.29 27.05
C GLN A 234 9.92 13.27 28.14
N ARG A 235 8.60 13.46 28.28
CA ARG A 235 8.02 14.29 29.35
C ARG A 235 8.30 13.71 30.74
N ALA A 236 8.16 12.40 30.93
CA ALA A 236 8.44 11.73 32.20
C ALA A 236 9.93 11.82 32.60
N VAL A 237 10.84 11.71 31.63
CA VAL A 237 12.28 11.90 31.86
C VAL A 237 12.59 13.36 32.22
N ALA A 238 11.95 14.33 31.57
CA ALA A 238 12.14 15.76 31.86
C ALA A 238 11.57 16.19 33.23
N THR A 239 10.54 15.52 33.75
CA THR A 239 9.96 15.81 35.07
C THR A 239 10.60 15.02 36.22
N THR A 240 11.50 14.08 35.94
CA THR A 240 12.27 13.37 36.98
C THR A 240 13.38 14.31 37.50
N PRO A 241 13.40 14.68 38.79
CA PRO A 241 14.40 15.60 39.33
C PRO A 241 15.82 15.02 39.15
N SER A 242 16.74 15.82 38.63
CA SER A 242 18.13 15.43 38.35
C SER A 242 19.00 15.17 39.59
N ASN A 243 18.46 15.40 40.79
CA ASN A 243 19.11 15.04 42.05
C ASN A 243 18.10 14.28 42.92
N PRO A 244 18.43 13.07 43.43
CA PRO A 244 17.68 12.52 44.55
C PRO A 244 17.75 13.55 45.70
N PRO A 245 16.65 13.82 46.43
CA PRO A 245 16.70 14.67 47.60
C PRO A 245 17.77 14.10 48.52
N ALA A 246 18.75 14.93 48.90
CA ALA A 246 19.82 14.54 49.80
C ALA A 246 19.16 13.84 50.98
N THR A 247 19.39 12.54 51.11
CA THR A 247 18.90 11.76 52.24
C THR A 247 19.46 12.43 53.47
N GLU A 248 18.59 13.12 54.20
CA GLU A 248 18.89 13.74 55.46
C GLU A 248 19.42 12.61 56.34
N LYS A 249 20.75 12.57 56.48
CA LYS A 249 21.49 11.54 57.17
C LYS A 249 21.00 11.59 58.60
N GLY A 250 20.10 10.66 58.94
CA GLY A 250 19.42 10.62 60.22
C GLY A 250 20.42 10.85 61.34
N ARG A 251 20.21 11.92 62.11
CA ARG A 251 20.86 12.12 63.40
C ARG A 251 20.39 10.99 64.30
N GLY A 252 21.10 9.86 64.22
CA GLY A 252 21.01 8.76 65.18
C GLY A 252 21.45 9.29 66.54
N GLY A 253 20.48 9.81 67.30
CA GLY A 253 20.67 10.16 68.69
C GLY A 253 21.01 8.89 69.45
N GLN A 254 22.27 8.79 69.88
CA GLN A 254 22.68 7.84 70.92
C GLN A 254 21.90 8.17 72.19
N ILE A 255 20.87 7.39 72.49
CA ILE A 255 20.26 7.35 73.82
C ILE A 255 21.21 6.51 74.68
N ARG A 256 21.97 7.16 75.56
CA ARG A 256 22.68 6.47 76.65
C ARG A 256 21.65 6.12 77.73
N PRO A 257 21.55 4.85 78.16
CA PRO A 257 20.78 4.52 79.35
C PRO A 257 21.58 4.93 80.58
N ARG A 258 20.95 5.66 81.51
CA ARG A 258 21.44 5.77 82.88
C ARG A 258 20.27 5.57 83.84
N GLU A 259 20.43 4.48 84.59
CA GLU A 259 20.09 4.24 86.00
C GLU A 259 19.57 5.45 86.78
#